data_AF-A0A1I0P396-F1
#
_entry.id   AF-A0A1I0P396-F1
#
_cell.length_a   1.000
_cell.length_b   1.000
_cell.length_c   1.000
_cell.angle_alpha   90.00
_cell.angle_beta   90.00
_cell.angle_gamma   90.00
#
_symmetry.space_group_name_H-M   'P 1'
#
loop_
_entity.id
_entity.type
_entity.pdbx_description
1 polymer ?
#
loop_
_entity_poly.entity_id
_entity_poly.type
_entity_poly.pdbx_seq_one_letter_code
_entity_poly.pdbx_strand_id
1 'polypeptide(L)'
;MIRSLLSKLSQPDPSPLDKDDARLAIAALLVRLARSDNAYGATEIDEITRILSRRYGLTPDAAAALRHEAEQTEAAAPDTVRFTNAVKDGVPLDDRIAVIEAAWSVVLADGVRTMEEDALMRMIPRFLGITDLQSNEARLRATQEITGGGT
;
A
#
# COMPACT_ATOMS: atom_id res chain seq x y z
N MET A 1 12.96 13.67 -1.25
CA MET A 1 12.63 12.41 -0.56
C MET A 1 12.62 11.22 -1.53
N ILE A 2 11.84 11.26 -2.61
CA ILE A 2 11.76 10.20 -3.66
C ILE A 2 13.13 9.59 -4.04
N ARG A 3 14.14 10.41 -4.37
CA ARG A 3 15.46 9.92 -4.79
C ARG A 3 16.25 9.20 -3.67
N SER A 4 16.03 9.59 -2.41
CA SER A 4 16.60 8.93 -1.23
C SER A 4 15.96 7.55 -1.04
N LEU A 5 14.62 7.50 -1.08
CA LEU A 5 13.88 6.26 -0.99
C LEU A 5 14.28 5.29 -2.12
N LEU A 6 14.25 5.71 -3.39
CA LEU A 6 14.63 4.86 -4.53
C LEU A 6 16.07 4.34 -4.42
N SER A 7 16.99 5.14 -3.89
CA SER A 7 18.35 4.71 -3.61
C SER A 7 18.37 3.61 -2.55
N LYS A 8 17.65 3.78 -1.43
CA LYS A 8 17.51 2.76 -0.37
C LYS A 8 16.85 1.48 -0.91
N LEU A 9 15.77 1.59 -1.69
CA LEU A 9 15.08 0.46 -2.34
C LEU A 9 15.98 -0.34 -3.32
N SER A 10 17.08 0.25 -3.79
CA SER A 10 17.98 -0.36 -4.76
C SER A 10 19.20 -1.04 -4.11
N GLN A 11 19.44 -0.84 -2.81
CA GLN A 11 20.56 -1.45 -2.07
C GLN A 11 20.26 -2.90 -1.67
N PRO A 12 21.27 -3.79 -1.65
CA PRO A 12 21.10 -5.18 -1.24
C PRO A 12 20.84 -5.37 0.26
N ASP A 13 21.23 -4.40 1.10
CA ASP A 13 20.98 -4.37 2.55
C ASP A 13 20.65 -2.93 2.98
N PRO A 14 19.39 -2.49 2.78
CA PRO A 14 19.01 -1.12 3.07
C PRO A 14 18.99 -0.87 4.58
N SER A 15 19.57 0.25 5.01
CA SER A 15 19.33 0.74 6.36
C SER A 15 17.82 0.93 6.60
N PRO A 16 17.32 0.73 7.83
CA PRO A 16 15.91 0.90 8.14
C PRO A 16 15.36 2.22 7.58
N LEU A 17 14.20 2.15 6.94
CA LEU A 17 13.53 3.35 6.45
C LEU A 17 13.18 4.25 7.63
N ASP A 18 13.37 5.55 7.48
CA ASP A 18 12.76 6.51 8.41
C ASP A 18 11.24 6.55 8.20
N LYS A 19 10.52 7.23 9.10
CA LYS A 19 9.05 7.24 9.08
C LYS A 19 8.48 7.81 7.78
N ASP A 20 9.17 8.78 7.17
CA ASP A 20 8.69 9.44 5.94
C ASP A 20 8.95 8.56 4.71
N ASP A 21 10.11 7.91 4.64
CA ASP A 21 10.44 6.94 3.61
C ASP A 21 9.55 5.69 3.70
N ALA A 22 9.25 5.21 4.91
CA ALA A 22 8.31 4.10 5.14
C ALA A 22 6.88 4.48 4.72
N ARG A 23 6.45 5.70 5.04
CA ARG A 23 5.15 6.25 4.63
C ARG A 23 5.04 6.31 3.10
N LEU A 24 6.05 6.84 2.42
CA LEU A 24 6.08 6.93 0.96
C LEU A 24 6.14 5.55 0.30
N ALA A 25 6.87 4.60 0.88
CA ALA A 25 6.91 3.21 0.39
C ALA A 25 5.55 2.49 0.55
N ILE A 26 4.85 2.67 1.67
CA ILE A 26 3.50 2.12 1.82
C ILE A 26 2.55 2.73 0.79
N ALA A 27 2.59 4.06 0.61
CA ALA A 27 1.74 4.74 -0.36
C ALA A 27 2.01 4.24 -1.80
N ALA A 28 3.29 4.05 -2.17
CA ALA A 28 3.64 3.53 -3.50
C ALA A 28 3.26 2.05 -3.69
N LEU A 29 3.20 1.25 -2.60
CA LEU A 29 2.66 -0.11 -2.66
C LEU A 29 1.17 -0.10 -3.04
N LEU A 30 0.39 0.78 -2.40
CA LEU A 30 -1.05 0.90 -2.64
C LEU A 30 -1.33 1.37 -4.06
N VAL A 31 -0.56 2.33 -4.57
CA VAL A 31 -0.65 2.77 -5.97
C VAL A 31 -0.30 1.65 -6.93
N ARG A 32 0.74 0.85 -6.65
CA ARG A 32 1.09 -0.30 -7.48
C ARG A 32 -0.03 -1.34 -7.55
N LEU A 33 -0.68 -1.60 -6.41
CA LEU A 33 -1.80 -2.53 -6.33
C LEU A 33 -2.98 -2.03 -7.17
N ALA A 34 -3.37 -0.78 -7.00
CA ALA A 34 -4.44 -0.14 -7.76
C ALA A 34 -4.15 0.03 -9.27
N ARG A 35 -2.89 -0.09 -9.70
CA ARG A 35 -2.50 -0.05 -11.12
C ARG A 35 -2.37 -1.44 -11.75
N SER A 36 -2.49 -2.50 -10.96
CA SER A 36 -2.14 -3.85 -11.40
C SER A 36 -3.03 -4.41 -12.51
N ASP A 37 -4.26 -3.91 -12.63
CA ASP A 37 -5.25 -4.28 -13.63
C ASP A 37 -5.38 -3.25 -14.77
N ASN A 38 -4.49 -2.24 -14.82
CA ASN A 38 -4.53 -1.13 -15.76
C ASN A 38 -5.80 -0.24 -15.68
N ALA A 39 -6.62 -0.37 -14.65
CA ALA A 39 -7.88 0.39 -14.47
C ALA A 39 -7.78 1.52 -13.45
N TYR A 40 -6.57 2.03 -13.18
CA TYR A 40 -6.34 3.12 -12.24
C TYR A 40 -7.13 4.39 -12.62
N GLY A 41 -8.17 4.70 -11.85
CA GLY A 41 -9.10 5.78 -12.09
C GLY A 41 -9.41 6.61 -10.84
N ALA A 42 -10.50 7.39 -10.91
CA ALA A 42 -10.89 8.31 -9.84
C ALA A 42 -11.24 7.59 -8.53
N THR A 43 -11.85 6.40 -8.62
CA THR A 43 -12.24 5.59 -7.46
C THR A 43 -11.03 5.18 -6.63
N GLU A 44 -9.99 4.65 -7.28
CA GLU A 44 -8.76 4.21 -6.61
C GLU A 44 -7.97 5.40 -6.08
N ILE A 45 -7.96 6.52 -6.80
CA ILE A 45 -7.34 7.78 -6.36
C ILE A 45 -7.98 8.27 -5.05
N ASP A 46 -9.30 8.32 -4.99
CA ASP A 46 -10.05 8.79 -3.82
C ASP A 46 -9.86 7.84 -2.64
N GLU A 47 -9.91 6.53 -2.89
CA GLU A 47 -9.75 5.52 -1.84
C GLU A 47 -8.33 5.52 -1.25
N ILE A 48 -7.29 5.56 -2.09
CA ILE A 48 -5.90 5.68 -1.62
C ILE A 48 -5.72 6.98 -0.83
N THR A 49 -6.27 8.10 -1.32
CA THR A 49 -6.19 9.39 -0.61
C THR A 49 -6.87 9.31 0.76
N ARG A 50 -8.06 8.69 0.86
CA ARG A 50 -8.80 8.46 2.10
C ARG A 50 -7.99 7.60 3.07
N ILE A 51 -7.42 6.50 2.60
CA ILE A 51 -6.58 5.58 3.39
C ILE A 51 -5.37 6.33 3.94
N LEU A 52 -4.63 7.07 3.10
CA LEU A 52 -3.45 7.82 3.51
C LEU A 52 -3.80 8.93 4.52
N SER A 53 -4.92 9.62 4.32
CA SER A 53 -5.43 10.63 5.25
C SER A 53 -5.72 10.02 6.62
N ARG A 54 -6.49 8.92 6.68
CA ARG A 54 -6.84 8.25 7.94
C ARG A 54 -5.62 7.68 8.65
N ARG A 55 -4.74 7.00 7.91
CA ARG A 55 -3.58 6.30 8.46
C ARG A 55 -2.56 7.26 9.09
N TYR A 56 -2.36 8.42 8.48
CA TYR A 56 -1.30 9.35 8.88
C TYR A 56 -1.85 10.66 9.49
N GLY A 57 -3.17 10.78 9.68
CA GLY A 57 -3.80 12.00 10.20
C GLY A 57 -3.59 13.22 9.29
N LEU A 58 -3.53 13.00 7.98
CA LEU A 58 -3.23 14.05 6.99
C LEU A 58 -4.51 14.75 6.53
N THR A 59 -4.38 16.03 6.17
CA THR A 59 -5.43 16.74 5.43
C THR A 59 -5.60 16.13 4.03
N PRO A 60 -6.75 16.32 3.36
CA PRO A 60 -6.97 15.84 2.00
C PRO A 60 -5.84 16.26 1.03
N ASP A 61 -5.41 17.53 1.10
CA ASP A 61 -4.34 18.05 0.24
C ASP A 61 -2.99 17.38 0.53
N ALA A 62 -2.65 17.15 1.80
CA ALA A 62 -1.41 16.50 2.18
C ALA A 62 -1.41 15.00 1.81
N ALA A 63 -2.57 14.34 1.92
CA ALA A 63 -2.74 12.96 1.48
C ALA A 63 -2.64 12.85 -0.05
N ALA A 64 -3.23 13.79 -0.79
CA ALA A 64 -3.12 13.85 -2.24
C ALA A 64 -1.69 14.11 -2.71
N ALA A 65 -0.95 14.99 -2.02
CA ALA A 65 0.46 15.23 -2.30
C ALA A 65 1.31 13.96 -2.08
N LEU A 66 1.09 13.27 -0.96
CA LEU A 66 1.76 12.00 -0.67
C LEU A 66 1.44 10.92 -1.71
N ARG A 67 0.18 10.80 -2.13
CA ARG A 67 -0.23 9.92 -3.23
C ARG A 67 0.51 10.27 -4.52
N HIS A 68 0.65 11.55 -4.85
CA HIS A 68 1.32 11.98 -6.07
C HIS A 68 2.83 11.68 -6.05
N GLU A 69 3.48 11.80 -4.89
CA GLU A 69 4.87 11.34 -4.71
C GLU A 69 4.99 9.81 -4.82
N ALA A 70 4.00 9.09 -4.31
CA ALA A 70 3.92 7.64 -4.39
C ALA A 70 3.78 7.15 -5.83
N GLU A 71 2.94 7.78 -6.66
CA GLU A 71 2.82 7.47 -8.10
C GLU A 71 4.15 7.59 -8.84
N GLN A 72 4.91 8.65 -8.55
CA GLN A 72 6.21 8.87 -9.16
C GLN A 72 7.23 7.84 -8.68
N THR A 73 7.17 7.48 -7.40
CA THR A 73 8.05 6.46 -6.80
C THR A 73 7.75 5.08 -7.39
N GLU A 74 6.47 4.74 -7.53
CA GLU A 74 5.99 3.49 -8.12
C GLU A 74 6.47 3.35 -9.56
N ALA A 75 6.25 4.39 -10.38
CA ALA A 75 6.68 4.41 -11.78
C ALA A 75 8.20 4.32 -11.96
N ALA A 76 8.97 4.78 -10.98
CA ALA A 76 10.43 4.74 -10.99
C ALA A 76 11.03 3.46 -10.36
N ALA A 77 10.24 2.64 -9.67
CA ALA A 77 10.72 1.49 -8.91
C ALA A 77 10.77 0.21 -9.78
N PRO A 78 11.97 -0.38 -10.01
CA PRO A 78 12.15 -1.38 -11.07
C PRO A 78 11.70 -2.82 -10.75
N ASP A 79 11.31 -3.17 -9.51
CA ASP A 79 10.80 -4.51 -9.20
C ASP A 79 9.95 -4.54 -7.90
N THR A 80 8.88 -5.34 -7.88
CA THR A 80 7.97 -5.53 -6.74
C THR A 80 8.66 -6.24 -5.57
N VAL A 81 9.59 -7.16 -5.84
CA VAL A 81 10.30 -7.91 -4.78
C VAL A 81 11.21 -7.00 -3.94
N ARG A 82 11.96 -6.09 -4.59
CA ARG A 82 12.82 -5.11 -3.89
C ARG A 82 11.99 -4.11 -3.10
N PHE A 83 10.87 -3.70 -3.67
CA PHE A 83 9.93 -2.79 -3.04
C PHE A 83 9.36 -3.37 -1.74
N THR A 84 8.90 -4.62 -1.78
CA THR A 84 8.25 -5.24 -0.62
C THR A 84 9.23 -5.64 0.49
N ASN A 85 10.49 -5.97 0.14
CA ASN A 85 11.54 -6.21 1.14
C ASN A 85 11.89 -4.92 1.91
N ALA A 86 12.00 -3.79 1.23
CA ALA A 86 12.30 -2.53 1.92
C ALA A 86 11.14 -2.06 2.82
N VAL A 87 9.88 -2.32 2.43
CA VAL A 87 8.72 -2.07 3.31
C VAL A 87 8.77 -3.00 4.53
N LYS A 88 9.12 -4.27 4.34
CA LYS A 88 9.30 -5.22 5.45
C LYS A 88 10.35 -4.73 6.45
N ASP A 89 11.50 -4.24 5.99
CA ASP A 89 12.60 -3.85 6.87
C ASP A 89 12.37 -2.48 7.54
N GLY A 90 11.55 -1.61 6.95
CA GLY A 90 11.24 -0.27 7.46
C GLY A 90 9.99 -0.15 8.33
N VAL A 91 9.09 -1.13 8.34
CA VAL A 91 7.78 -1.03 9.00
C VAL A 91 7.68 -2.01 10.19
N PRO A 92 7.31 -1.57 11.40
CA PRO A 92 7.02 -2.46 12.54
C PRO A 92 5.90 -3.46 12.21
N LEU A 93 5.95 -4.68 12.77
CA LEU A 93 4.99 -5.73 12.47
C LEU A 93 3.52 -5.31 12.65
N ASP A 94 3.22 -4.55 13.70
CA ASP A 94 1.87 -4.06 14.00
C ASP A 94 1.34 -3.13 12.90
N ASP A 95 2.21 -2.29 12.35
CA ASP A 95 1.87 -1.39 11.25
C ASP A 95 1.63 -2.17 9.95
N ARG A 96 2.31 -3.31 9.75
CA ARG A 96 2.17 -4.13 8.54
C ARG A 96 0.77 -4.75 8.41
N ILE A 97 0.14 -5.15 9.51
CA ILE A 97 -1.24 -5.65 9.48
C ILE A 97 -2.19 -4.57 8.97
N ALA A 98 -2.04 -3.34 9.46
CA ALA A 98 -2.86 -2.22 9.00
C ALA A 98 -2.56 -1.87 7.52
N VAL A 99 -1.35 -2.14 7.01
CA VAL A 99 -1.06 -1.98 5.57
C VAL A 99 -1.81 -3.03 4.75
N ILE A 100 -1.86 -4.28 5.20
CA ILE A 100 -2.61 -5.34 4.52
C ILE A 100 -4.11 -5.06 4.54
N GLU A 101 -4.64 -4.52 5.64
CA GLU A 101 -6.03 -4.07 5.72
C GLU A 101 -6.33 -2.97 4.69
N ALA A 102 -5.48 -1.94 4.63
CA ALA A 102 -5.58 -0.87 3.64
C ALA A 102 -5.51 -1.40 2.20
N ALA A 103 -4.61 -2.35 1.93
CA ALA A 103 -4.50 -3.00 0.61
C ALA A 103 -5.80 -3.75 0.23
N TRP A 104 -6.43 -4.43 1.20
CA TRP A 104 -7.74 -5.05 0.99
C TRP A 104 -8.84 -4.01 0.73
N SER A 105 -8.84 -2.86 1.39
CA SER A 105 -9.84 -1.81 1.13
C SER A 105 -9.76 -1.29 -0.31
N VAL A 106 -8.55 -1.13 -0.87
CA VAL A 106 -8.36 -0.72 -2.27
C VAL A 106 -8.91 -1.78 -3.23
N VAL A 107 -8.52 -3.05 -3.06
CA VAL A 107 -8.93 -4.17 -3.93
C VAL A 107 -10.43 -4.51 -3.81
N LEU A 108 -11.10 -4.04 -2.75
CA LEU A 108 -12.53 -4.25 -2.54
C LEU A 108 -13.38 -3.03 -2.92
N ALA A 109 -12.76 -1.89 -3.26
CA ALA A 109 -13.46 -0.63 -3.47
C ALA A 109 -14.36 -0.63 -4.72
N ASP A 110 -13.95 -1.34 -5.77
CA ASP A 110 -14.68 -1.44 -7.04
C ASP A 110 -15.66 -2.64 -7.08
N GLY A 111 -15.57 -3.53 -6.08
CA GLY A 111 -16.39 -4.74 -5.95
C GLY A 111 -16.03 -5.89 -6.91
N VAL A 112 -14.99 -5.74 -7.75
CA VAL A 112 -14.63 -6.74 -8.77
C VAL A 112 -13.14 -7.04 -8.72
N ARG A 113 -12.77 -8.19 -8.14
CA ARG A 113 -11.38 -8.61 -8.06
C ARG A 113 -10.91 -9.30 -9.34
N THR A 114 -9.77 -8.87 -9.83
CA THR A 114 -9.05 -9.47 -10.96
C THR A 114 -8.08 -10.57 -10.50
N MET A 115 -7.61 -11.39 -11.44
CA MET A 115 -6.63 -12.44 -11.14
C MET A 115 -5.28 -11.85 -10.70
N GLU A 116 -4.93 -10.71 -11.25
CA GLU A 116 -3.71 -9.95 -10.98
C GLU A 116 -3.72 -9.42 -9.53
N GLU A 117 -4.83 -8.84 -9.08
CA GLU A 117 -4.99 -8.38 -7.70
C GLU A 117 -4.97 -9.54 -6.71
N ASP A 118 -5.64 -10.66 -7.03
CA ASP A 118 -5.62 -11.87 -6.21
C ASP A 118 -4.20 -12.49 -6.13
N ALA A 119 -3.39 -12.33 -7.17
CA ALA A 119 -1.98 -12.76 -7.16
C ALA A 119 -1.13 -11.83 -6.28
N LEU A 120 -1.33 -10.51 -6.37
CA LEU A 120 -0.65 -9.54 -5.52
C LEU A 120 -1.04 -9.68 -4.05
N MET A 121 -2.32 -9.87 -3.74
CA MET A 121 -2.81 -10.06 -2.37
C MET A 121 -2.40 -11.40 -1.76
N ARG A 122 -1.96 -12.36 -2.57
CA ARG A 122 -1.23 -13.54 -2.09
C ARG A 122 0.23 -13.22 -1.78
N MET A 123 0.88 -12.38 -2.58
CA MET A 123 2.32 -12.09 -2.48
C MET A 123 2.66 -11.05 -1.40
N ILE A 124 1.94 -9.93 -1.35
CA ILE A 124 2.22 -8.78 -0.50
C ILE A 124 2.23 -9.14 1.00
N PRO A 125 1.24 -9.86 1.57
CA PRO A 125 1.28 -10.25 2.99
C PRO A 125 2.52 -11.05 3.34
N ARG A 126 2.88 -12.02 2.49
CA ARG A 126 4.09 -12.86 2.70
C ARG A 126 5.35 -12.02 2.71
N PHE A 127 5.46 -11.04 1.82
CA PHE A 127 6.61 -10.15 1.79
C PHE A 127 6.68 -9.23 3.00
N LEU A 128 5.53 -8.84 3.58
CA LEU A 128 5.50 -8.10 4.83
C LEU A 128 5.67 -8.99 6.08
N GLY A 129 5.83 -10.31 5.92
CA GLY A 129 5.90 -11.25 7.05
C GLY A 129 4.58 -11.41 7.78
N ILE A 130 3.46 -11.16 7.09
CA ILE A 130 2.10 -11.38 7.56
C ILE A 130 1.65 -12.76 7.08
N THR A 131 1.08 -13.54 7.99
CA THR A 131 0.55 -14.88 7.68
C THR A 131 -0.75 -14.80 6.88
N ASP A 132 -1.09 -15.88 6.17
CA ASP A 132 -2.35 -15.96 5.42
C ASP A 132 -3.58 -15.79 6.33
N LEU A 133 -3.50 -16.27 7.58
CA LEU A 133 -4.55 -16.08 8.58
C LEU A 133 -4.75 -14.59 8.91
N GLN A 134 -3.67 -13.89 9.25
CA GLN A 134 -3.72 -12.45 9.55
C GLN A 134 -4.18 -11.63 8.34
N SER A 135 -3.77 -12.03 7.13
CA SER A 135 -4.24 -11.39 5.90
C SER A 135 -5.75 -11.57 5.70
N ASN A 136 -6.28 -12.78 5.97
CA ASN A 136 -7.71 -13.03 5.88
C ASN A 136 -8.50 -12.28 6.96
N GLU A 137 -7.98 -12.15 8.18
CA GLU A 137 -8.59 -11.33 9.23
C GLU A 137 -8.62 -9.83 8.86
N ALA A 138 -7.55 -9.32 8.26
CA ALA A 138 -7.49 -7.95 7.74
C ALA A 138 -8.52 -7.75 6.62
N ARG A 139 -8.69 -8.73 5.72
CA ARG A 139 -9.72 -8.70 4.67
C ARG A 139 -11.13 -8.60 5.25
N LEU A 140 -11.43 -9.41 6.28
CA LEU A 140 -12.75 -9.39 6.93
C LEU A 140 -13.05 -8.02 7.55
N ARG A 141 -12.05 -7.38 8.19
CA ARG A 141 -12.18 -6.02 8.72
C ARG A 141 -12.41 -4.99 7.63
N ALA A 142 -11.62 -5.01 6.56
CA ALA A 142 -11.79 -4.13 5.41
C ALA A 142 -13.20 -4.27 4.78
N THR A 143 -13.70 -5.51 4.63
CA THR A 143 -15.07 -5.75 4.14
C THR A 143 -16.13 -5.17 5.07
N GLN A 144 -15.95 -5.29 6.39
CA GLN A 144 -16.87 -4.69 7.36
C GLN A 144 -16.85 -3.17 7.33
N GLU A 145 -15.69 -2.53 7.13
CA GLU A 145 -15.59 -1.07 7.02
C GLU A 145 -16.33 -0.55 5.78
N ILE A 146 -16.13 -1.20 4.63
CA ILE A 146 -16.80 -0.84 3.37
C ILE A 146 -18.33 -1.02 3.48
N THR A 147 -18.77 -2.12 4.10
CA THR A 147 -20.21 -2.43 4.24
C THR A 147 -20.89 -1.57 5.31
N GLY A 148 -20.16 -1.15 6.35
CA GLY A 148 -20.67 -0.36 7.48
C GLY A 148 -20.67 1.16 7.25
N GLY A 149 -19.98 1.67 6.22
CA GLY A 149 -19.95 3.10 5.87
C GLY A 149 -21.13 3.61 5.05
N GLY A 150 -22.13 2.76 4.76
CA GLY A 150 -23.26 3.05 3.87
C GLY A 150 -24.56 3.51 4.54
N THR A 151 -24.54 4.08 5.75
CA THR A 151 -25.72 4.65 6.43
C THR A 151 -25.64 6.15 6.59
#